data_AF-A0A7S1XRM0-F1
#
_entry.id   AF-A0A7S1XRM0-F1
#
_cell.length_a   1.000
_cell.length_b   1.000
_cell.length_c   1.000
_cell.angle_alpha   90.00
_cell.angle_beta   90.00
_cell.angle_gamma   90.00
#
_symmetry.space_group_name_H-M   'P 1'
#
loop_
_entity.id
_entity.type
_entity.pdbx_description
1 polymer ?
#
loop_
_entity_poly.entity_id
_entity_poly.type
_entity_poly.pdbx_seq_one_letter_code
_entity_poly.pdbx_strand_id
1 'polypeptide(L)'
;MRTGEAPTASELAREIGLVLQDATLSKARPYGVELIVAGADDDGAPALYHIDAAGGVTAWRAVAIGRGAASHMARLEEGFEVRESIPGDPKPQGGRPYPPKPQY
;
A
#
# COMPACT_ATOMS: atom_id res chain seq x y z
N MET A 1 16.33 6.04 -4.09
CA MET A 1 16.07 6.30 -5.52
C MET A 1 17.28 5.94 -6.35
N ARG A 2 17.10 5.09 -7.35
CA ARG A 2 18.10 4.89 -8.41
C ARG A 2 18.16 6.14 -9.29
N THR A 3 19.36 6.56 -9.68
CA THR A 3 19.55 7.74 -10.54
C THR A 3 19.25 7.41 -12.00
N GLY A 4 18.26 8.08 -12.59
CA GLY A 4 17.97 8.03 -14.03
C GLY A 4 16.70 7.28 -14.46
N GLU A 5 15.99 6.64 -13.52
CA GLU A 5 14.73 5.93 -13.77
C GLU A 5 13.61 6.48 -12.87
N ALA A 6 12.35 6.34 -13.31
CA ALA A 6 11.21 6.63 -12.44
C ALA A 6 11.21 5.63 -11.26
N PRO A 7 10.92 6.08 -10.02
CA PRO A 7 10.87 5.17 -8.88
C PRO A 7 9.76 4.15 -9.08
N THR A 8 9.98 2.92 -8.61
CA THR A 8 8.91 1.92 -8.55
C THR A 8 7.84 2.35 -7.54
N ALA A 9 6.64 1.80 -7.66
CA ALA A 9 5.56 2.03 -6.70
C ALA A 9 5.98 1.65 -5.27
N SER A 10 6.72 0.55 -5.12
CA SER A 10 7.30 0.12 -3.85
C SER A 10 8.32 1.10 -3.27
N GLU A 11 9.21 1.64 -4.09
CA GLU A 11 10.18 2.66 -3.66
C GLU A 11 9.46 3.92 -3.20
N LEU A 12 8.51 4.44 -4.00
CA LEU A 12 7.75 5.63 -3.64
C LEU A 12 6.94 5.41 -2.35
N ALA A 13 6.24 4.28 -2.22
CA ALA A 13 5.46 3.97 -1.03
C ALA A 13 6.33 3.90 0.23
N ARG A 14 7.52 3.28 0.12
CA ARG A 14 8.48 3.21 1.23
C ARG A 14 9.01 4.59 1.62
N GLU A 15 9.39 5.43 0.66
CA GLU A 15 9.89 6.79 0.95
C GLU A 15 8.81 7.64 1.63
N ILE A 16 7.55 7.56 1.15
CA ILE A 16 6.43 8.24 1.82
C ILE A 16 6.22 7.69 3.24
N GLY A 17 6.24 6.37 3.43
CA GLY A 17 6.12 5.75 4.76
C GLY A 17 7.18 6.25 5.73
N LEU A 18 8.43 6.42 5.29
CA LEU A 18 9.50 6.99 6.09
C LEU A 18 9.22 8.45 6.49
N VAL A 19 8.62 9.25 5.61
CA VAL A 19 8.22 10.63 5.93
C VAL A 19 7.11 10.67 7.00
N LEU A 20 6.09 9.80 6.89
CA LEU A 20 5.02 9.71 7.90
C LEU A 20 5.56 9.22 9.25
N GLN A 21 6.46 8.23 9.21
CA GLN A 21 7.10 7.68 10.40
C GLN A 21 7.97 8.74 11.10
N ASP A 22 8.78 9.49 10.34
CA ASP A 22 9.62 10.57 10.90
C ASP A 22 8.78 11.66 11.57
N ALA A 23 7.64 12.03 10.99
CA ALA A 23 6.71 12.99 11.63
C ALA A 23 6.09 12.45 12.94
N THR A 24 6.05 11.13 13.13
CA THR A 24 5.55 10.50 14.36
C THR A 24 6.62 10.37 15.44
N LEU A 25 7.87 10.15 15.04
CA LEU A 25 9.01 9.99 15.95
C LEU A 25 9.69 11.30 16.30
N SER A 26 9.62 12.28 15.40
CA SER A 26 9.99 13.65 15.69
C SER A 26 8.96 14.27 16.64
N LYS A 27 9.36 15.29 17.41
CA LYS A 27 8.45 16.04 18.30
C LYS A 27 7.43 16.91 17.52
N ALA A 28 7.26 16.67 16.22
CA ALA A 28 6.26 17.29 15.39
C ALA A 28 4.87 16.63 15.61
N ARG A 29 3.82 17.23 15.04
CA ARG A 29 2.52 16.57 15.01
C ARG A 29 2.51 15.55 13.86
N PRO A 30 2.11 14.29 14.11
CA PRO A 30 1.96 13.29 13.06
C PRO A 30 0.96 13.73 11.98
N TYR A 31 1.16 13.25 10.76
CA TYR A 31 0.18 13.43 9.69
C TYR A 31 -1.04 12.53 9.96
N GLY A 32 -2.22 13.13 10.13
CA GLY A 32 -3.48 12.41 10.34
C GLY A 32 -4.07 11.85 9.04
N VAL A 33 -3.26 11.18 8.23
CA VAL A 33 -3.66 10.68 6.91
C VAL A 33 -3.24 9.23 6.71
N GLU A 34 -4.01 8.51 5.91
CA GLU A 34 -3.60 7.25 5.29
C GLU A 34 -3.55 7.45 3.79
N LEU A 35 -2.70 6.68 3.11
CA LEU A 35 -2.47 6.85 1.67
C LEU A 35 -2.60 5.53 0.93
N ILE A 36 -3.10 5.60 -0.30
CA ILE A 36 -3.02 4.53 -1.28
C ILE A 36 -2.05 4.98 -2.37
N VAL A 37 -1.02 4.18 -2.63
CA VAL A 37 -0.06 4.39 -3.71
C VAL A 37 -0.28 3.29 -4.74
N ALA A 38 -0.71 3.69 -5.94
CA ALA A 38 -0.86 2.80 -7.09
C ALA A 38 0.19 3.15 -8.15
N GLY A 39 0.78 2.16 -8.79
CA GLY A 39 1.77 2.38 -9.84
C GLY A 39 2.26 1.08 -10.45
N ALA A 40 3.50 1.09 -10.91
CA ALA A 40 4.18 -0.09 -11.43
C ALA A 40 5.46 -0.38 -10.62
N ASP A 41 5.72 -1.66 -10.36
CA ASP A 41 7.00 -2.18 -9.90
C ASP A 41 7.84 -2.68 -11.10
N ASP A 42 8.91 -3.44 -10.83
CA ASP A 42 9.81 -3.99 -11.85
C ASP A 42 9.04 -4.67 -13.00
N ASP A 43 9.55 -4.52 -14.22
CA ASP A 43 8.95 -5.04 -15.46
C ASP A 43 7.54 -4.49 -15.79
N GLY A 44 7.12 -3.39 -15.16
CA GLY A 44 5.82 -2.76 -15.39
C GLY A 44 4.67 -3.44 -14.64
N ALA A 45 4.99 -4.32 -13.69
CA ALA A 45 4.05 -5.04 -12.84
C ALA A 45 3.13 -4.07 -12.07
N PRO A 46 1.79 -4.14 -12.20
CA PRO A 46 0.90 -3.25 -11.46
C PRO A 46 1.03 -3.50 -9.96
N ALA A 47 1.10 -2.43 -9.17
CA ALA A 47 1.25 -2.54 -7.73
C ALA A 47 0.37 -1.54 -6.99
N LEU A 48 -0.11 -1.96 -5.81
CA LEU A 48 -0.97 -1.18 -4.94
C LEU A 48 -0.49 -1.33 -3.49
N TYR A 49 -0.20 -0.21 -2.86
CA TYR A 49 0.29 -0.14 -1.49
C TYR A 49 -0.61 0.75 -0.64
N HIS A 50 -0.91 0.33 0.58
CA HIS A 50 -1.53 1.14 1.62
C HIS A 50 -0.45 1.56 2.61
N ILE A 51 -0.48 2.83 3.00
CA ILE A 51 0.39 3.42 4.01
C ILE A 51 -0.50 3.91 5.16
N ASP A 52 -0.30 3.33 6.35
CA ASP A 52 -0.99 3.77 7.55
C ASP A 52 -0.40 5.08 8.12
N ALA A 53 -1.10 5.72 9.05
CA ALA A 53 -0.67 7.00 9.63
C ALA A 53 0.65 6.92 10.41
N ALA A 54 1.09 5.72 10.81
CA ALA A 54 2.37 5.50 11.48
C ALA A 54 3.53 5.26 10.49
N GLY A 55 3.24 5.25 9.18
CA GLY A 55 4.21 4.99 8.11
C GLY A 55 4.37 3.50 7.75
N GLY A 56 3.51 2.63 8.26
CA GLY A 56 3.50 1.21 7.89
C GLY A 56 3.03 1.00 6.47
N VAL A 57 3.82 0.29 5.64
CA VAL A 57 3.51 0.03 4.22
C VAL A 57 3.11 -1.43 4.02
N THR A 58 1.96 -1.65 3.38
CA THR A 58 1.44 -2.99 3.06
C THR A 58 0.99 -3.07 1.61
N ALA A 59 1.31 -4.18 0.93
CA ALA A 59 0.84 -4.44 -0.43
C ALA A 59 -0.59 -5.00 -0.39
N TRP A 60 -1.43 -4.60 -1.35
CA TRP A 60 -2.81 -5.06 -1.48
C TRP A 60 -3.14 -5.36 -2.93
N ARG A 61 -4.17 -6.18 -3.16
CA ARG A 61 -4.78 -6.34 -4.50
C ARG A 61 -5.96 -5.41 -4.70
N ALA A 62 -6.66 -5.11 -3.61
CA ALA A 62 -7.68 -4.09 -3.49
C ALA A 62 -7.67 -3.60 -2.05
N VAL A 63 -7.82 -2.29 -1.84
CA VAL A 63 -7.90 -1.68 -0.51
C VAL A 63 -8.83 -0.48 -0.54
N ALA A 64 -9.59 -0.28 0.52
CA ALA A 64 -10.41 0.89 0.75
C ALA A 64 -9.98 1.53 2.08
N ILE A 65 -9.82 2.86 2.08
CA ILE A 65 -9.44 3.66 3.25
C ILE A 65 -10.46 4.77 3.50
N GLY A 66 -10.41 5.39 4.68
CA GLY A 66 -11.27 6.51 5.03
C GLY A 66 -12.67 6.12 5.51
N ARG A 67 -13.64 7.04 5.38
CA ARG A 67 -14.99 6.84 5.92
C ARG A 67 -15.71 5.70 5.18
N GLY A 68 -16.21 4.73 5.93
CA GLY A 68 -16.90 3.56 5.37
C GLY A 68 -15.97 2.47 4.84
N ALA A 69 -14.65 2.59 5.07
CA ALA A 69 -13.65 1.61 4.63
C ALA A 69 -14.04 0.17 5.00
N ALA A 70 -14.53 -0.10 6.21
CA ALA A 70 -14.95 -1.43 6.63
C ALA A 70 -16.04 -2.04 5.72
N SER A 71 -17.09 -1.27 5.41
CA SER A 71 -18.17 -1.72 4.50
C SER A 71 -17.66 -1.92 3.07
N HIS A 72 -16.78 -1.03 2.59
CA HIS A 72 -16.18 -1.16 1.26
C HIS A 72 -15.21 -2.34 1.17
N MET A 73 -14.41 -2.57 2.22
CA MET A 73 -13.54 -3.74 2.32
C MET A 73 -14.35 -5.03 2.34
N ALA A 74 -15.45 -5.12 3.09
CA ALA A 74 -16.33 -6.28 3.07
C ALA A 74 -16.89 -6.54 1.65
N ARG A 75 -17.31 -5.50 0.94
CA ARG A 75 -17.75 -5.59 -0.46
C ARG A 75 -16.65 -6.09 -1.40
N LEU A 76 -15.41 -5.66 -1.19
CA LEU A 76 -14.24 -6.12 -1.93
C LEU A 76 -13.93 -7.58 -1.60
N GLU A 77 -14.02 -8.00 -0.34
CA GLU A 77 -13.79 -9.41 0.05
C GLU A 77 -14.82 -10.38 -0.57
N GLU A 78 -16.08 -9.98 -0.68
CA GLU A 78 -17.16 -10.82 -1.20
C GLU A 78 -17.13 -11.03 -2.72
N GLY A 79 -16.63 -10.03 -3.46
CA GLY A 79 -16.84 -9.96 -4.91
C GLY A 79 -15.63 -9.57 -5.74
N PHE A 80 -14.45 -9.45 -5.13
CA PHE A 80 -13.24 -9.13 -5.88
C PHE A 80 -12.69 -10.37 -6.61
N GLU A 81 -13.07 -10.49 -7.87
CA GLU A 81 -12.46 -11.45 -8.79
C GLU A 81 -11.18 -10.86 -9.37
N VAL A 82 -10.09 -11.62 -9.26
CA VAL A 82 -8.91 -11.39 -10.12
C VAL A 82 -9.38 -11.70 -11.54
N ARG A 83 -9.58 -10.71 -12.39
CA ARG A 83 -9.64 -10.98 -13.83
C ARG A 83 -8.28 -11.51 -14.25
N GLU A 84 -8.24 -12.59 -15.04
CA GLU A 84 -7.00 -13.32 -15.35
C GLU A 84 -5.84 -12.39 -15.70
N SER A 85 -4.75 -12.61 -14.95
CA SER A 85 -3.40 -12.07 -14.99
C SER A 85 -3.20 -10.75 -15.72
N ILE A 86 -3.19 -9.64 -14.99
CA ILE A 86 -2.22 -8.60 -15.32
C ILE A 86 -0.85 -9.18 -14.94
N PRO A 87 0.11 -9.32 -15.87
CA PRO A 87 1.46 -9.74 -15.54
C PRO A 87 2.01 -8.86 -14.40
N GLY A 88 2.41 -9.46 -13.28
CA GLY A 88 3.02 -8.73 -12.17
C GLY A 88 2.10 -8.39 -10.99
N ASP A 89 1.11 -9.24 -10.65
CA ASP A 89 0.41 -9.14 -9.36
C ASP A 89 1.42 -8.85 -8.23
N PRO A 90 1.22 -7.79 -7.41
CA PRO A 90 2.23 -7.34 -6.48
C PRO A 90 2.44 -8.42 -5.43
N LYS A 91 3.55 -9.14 -5.55
CA LYS A 91 3.92 -10.16 -4.56
C LYS A 91 4.22 -9.43 -3.27
N PRO A 92 3.66 -9.88 -2.14
CA PRO A 92 3.96 -9.24 -0.87
C PRO A 92 5.47 -9.34 -0.60
N GLN A 93 6.09 -8.20 -0.31
CA GLN A 93 7.55 -8.13 -0.19
C GLN A 93 8.02 -8.99 1.00
N GLY A 94 9.06 -9.80 0.77
CA GLY A 94 9.71 -10.61 1.81
C GLY A 94 8.98 -11.90 2.20
N GLY A 95 8.11 -12.45 1.33
CA GLY A 95 7.43 -13.73 1.59
C GLY A 95 6.37 -13.66 2.72
N ARG A 96 6.05 -12.45 3.17
CA ARG A 96 4.92 -12.24 4.09
C ARG A 96 3.63 -12.49 3.31
N PRO A 97 2.66 -13.26 3.80
CA PRO A 97 1.33 -13.27 3.18
C PRO A 97 0.76 -11.84 3.18
N TYR A 98 -0.26 -11.58 2.35
CA TYR A 98 -1.12 -10.41 2.58
C TYR A 98 -1.49 -10.37 4.06
N PRO A 99 -1.43 -9.18 4.70
CA PRO A 99 -1.68 -9.09 6.13
C PRO A 99 -3.01 -9.80 6.45
N PRO A 100 -3.03 -10.63 7.51
CA PRO A 100 -4.26 -11.27 7.93
C PRO A 100 -5.29 -10.20 8.27
N LYS A 101 -6.58 -10.55 8.11
CA LYS A 101 -7.72 -9.67 8.34
C LYS A 101 -7.50 -8.79 9.58
N PRO A 102 -7.61 -7.45 9.47
CA PRO A 102 -7.70 -6.61 10.64
C PRO A 102 -8.89 -7.06 11.49
N GLN A 103 -8.63 -7.51 12.72
CA GLN A 103 -9.68 -7.76 13.70
C GLN A 103 -10.10 -6.39 14.25
N TYR A 104 -11.04 -5.73 13.59
CA TYR A 104 -11.77 -4.60 14.18
C TYR A 104 -12.86 -5.12 15.11
#